data_AF-A0A7S1GVP5-F1
#
_entry.id   AF-A0A7S1GVP5-F1
#
_cell.length_a   1.000
_cell.length_b   1.000
_cell.length_c   1.000
_cell.angle_alpha   90.00
_cell.angle_beta   90.00
_cell.angle_gamma   90.00
#
_symmetry.space_group_name_H-M   'P 1'
#
loop_
_entity.id
_entity.type
_entity.pdbx_description
1 polymer ?
#
loop_
_entity_poly.entity_id
_entity_poly.type
_entity_poly.pdbx_seq_one_letter_code
_entity_poly.pdbx_strand_id
1 'polypeptide(L)'
;HGWLARGIKIFFAESLDTFAADLQRALPTVFFSVPRLWVKFQQGVQAKMPQHKLNKLLRLPIIGGLVRKKVLKALGLNECKFAAGGAAPMPVALLEWYAALGLHINEGYGMTENLALSHLTLPGKNQRGTVGPAYEGVQVRIEPTTGELQMRSP
;
A
#
# COMPACT_ATOMS: atom_id res chain seq x y z
N HIS A 1 8.48 -16.41 -4.95
CA HIS A 1 7.57 -16.70 -6.09
C HIS A 1 6.20 -17.27 -5.67
N GLY A 2 5.67 -16.91 -4.50
CA GLY A 2 4.43 -17.52 -3.98
C GLY A 2 3.16 -17.23 -4.77
N TRP A 3 3.06 -16.08 -5.46
CA TRP A 3 1.83 -15.67 -6.12
C TRP A 3 1.51 -16.43 -7.42
N LEU A 4 2.52 -16.69 -8.26
CA LEU A 4 2.36 -17.48 -9.49
C LEU A 4 1.98 -18.94 -9.20
N ALA A 5 2.54 -19.51 -8.14
CA ALA A 5 2.21 -20.85 -7.67
C ALA A 5 0.75 -20.99 -7.17
N ARG A 6 0.02 -19.89 -7.01
CA ARG A 6 -1.37 -19.84 -6.53
C ARG A 6 -2.39 -19.52 -7.64
N GLY A 7 -1.98 -19.55 -8.91
CA GLY A 7 -2.88 -19.33 -10.06
C GLY A 7 -3.35 -17.87 -10.22
N ILE A 8 -2.57 -16.91 -9.72
CA ILE A 8 -2.92 -15.48 -9.80
C ILE A 8 -2.69 -14.94 -11.21
N LYS A 9 -3.62 -14.10 -11.67
CA LYS A 9 -3.47 -13.32 -12.90
C LYS A 9 -2.57 -12.11 -12.62
N ILE A 10 -1.45 -12.02 -13.34
CA ILE A 10 -0.55 -10.88 -13.28
C ILE A 10 -0.87 -9.94 -14.43
N PHE A 11 -1.02 -8.65 -14.11
CA PHE A 11 -1.21 -7.58 -15.07
C PHE A 11 0.06 -6.76 -15.14
N PHE A 12 0.52 -6.49 -16.36
CA PHE A 12 1.60 -5.56 -16.63
C PHE A 12 1.00 -4.21 -17.02
N ALA A 13 1.53 -3.14 -16.44
CA ALA A 13 1.25 -1.79 -16.88
C ALA A 13 1.97 -1.54 -18.20
N GLU A 14 1.29 -0.92 -19.16
CA GLU A 14 1.89 -0.64 -20.47
C GLU A 14 2.86 0.54 -20.40
N SER A 15 2.51 1.56 -19.61
CA SER A 15 3.33 2.75 -19.38
C SER A 15 2.89 3.48 -18.12
N LEU A 16 3.68 4.47 -17.69
CA LEU A 16 3.27 5.37 -16.61
C LEU A 16 2.09 6.27 -17.01
N ASP A 17 1.95 6.57 -18.30
CA ASP A 17 0.90 7.45 -18.84
C ASP A 17 -0.46 6.75 -18.87
N THR A 18 -0.45 5.46 -19.21
CA THR A 18 -1.66 4.60 -19.24
C THR A 18 -1.99 3.97 -17.89
N PHE A 19 -1.15 4.15 -16.86
CA PHE A 19 -1.24 3.39 -15.62
C PHE A 19 -2.60 3.46 -14.93
N ALA A 20 -3.27 4.61 -14.99
CA ALA A 20 -4.62 4.75 -14.45
C ALA A 20 -5.64 3.89 -15.22
N ALA A 21 -5.55 3.85 -16.55
CA ALA A 21 -6.39 2.98 -17.38
C ALA A 21 -6.03 1.50 -17.16
N ASP A 22 -4.75 1.18 -16.97
CA ASP A 22 -4.30 -0.18 -16.65
C ASP A 22 -4.88 -0.68 -15.32
N LEU A 23 -4.93 0.17 -14.29
CA LEU A 23 -5.58 -0.18 -13.03
C LEU A 23 -7.08 -0.40 -13.18
N GLN A 24 -7.77 0.44 -13.96
CA GLN A 24 -9.20 0.27 -14.25
C GLN A 24 -9.49 -1.02 -15.02
N ARG A 25 -8.57 -1.43 -15.90
CA ARG A 25 -8.65 -2.69 -16.65
C ARG A 25 -8.35 -3.90 -15.76
N ALA A 26 -7.35 -3.79 -14.90
CA ALA A 26 -6.87 -4.90 -14.09
C ALA A 26 -7.76 -5.21 -12.88
N LEU A 27 -8.40 -4.20 -12.28
CA LEU A 27 -9.16 -4.30 -11.03
C LEU A 27 -8.46 -5.19 -9.99
N PRO A 28 -7.21 -4.85 -9.60
CA PRO A 28 -6.36 -5.75 -8.84
C PRO A 28 -6.95 -6.04 -7.45
N THR A 29 -6.95 -7.31 -7.06
CA THR A 29 -7.26 -7.72 -5.67
C THR A 29 -6.04 -7.59 -4.76
N VAL A 30 -4.84 -7.51 -5.34
CA VAL A 30 -3.57 -7.35 -4.64
C VAL A 30 -2.79 -6.26 -5.36
N PHE A 31 -2.37 -5.22 -4.65
CA PHE A 31 -1.64 -4.10 -5.23
C PHE A 31 -0.48 -3.65 -4.32
N PHE A 32 0.73 -3.64 -4.89
CA PHE A 32 1.95 -3.22 -4.23
C PHE A 32 2.55 -2.05 -4.99
N SER A 33 3.00 -1.02 -4.29
CA SER A 33 3.58 0.15 -4.93
C SER A 33 4.50 0.94 -4.01
N VAL A 34 5.42 1.70 -4.60
CA VAL A 34 6.34 2.61 -3.89
C VAL A 34 5.61 3.87 -3.38
N PRO A 35 6.12 4.55 -2.33
CA PRO A 35 5.48 5.72 -1.74
C PRO A 35 5.13 6.82 -2.75
N ARG A 36 6.05 7.10 -3.66
CA ARG A 36 5.91 8.14 -4.70
C ARG A 36 4.65 7.95 -5.56
N LEU A 37 4.31 6.72 -5.91
CA LEU A 37 3.11 6.44 -6.72
C LEU A 37 1.82 6.49 -5.89
N TRP A 38 1.86 6.03 -4.63
CA TRP A 38 0.76 6.20 -3.69
C TRP A 38 0.44 7.68 -3.42
N VAL A 39 1.46 8.54 -3.30
CA VAL A 39 1.30 10.00 -3.17
C VAL A 39 0.70 10.59 -4.45
N LYS A 40 1.17 10.18 -5.64
CA LYS A 40 0.62 10.66 -6.92
C LYS A 40 -0.89 10.38 -7.06
N PHE A 41 -1.35 9.22 -6.58
CA PHE A 41 -2.78 8.90 -6.54
C PHE A 41 -3.57 9.80 -5.59
N GLN A 42 -3.05 10.04 -4.38
CA GLN A 42 -3.66 10.98 -3.44
C GLN A 42 -3.76 12.37 -4.07
N GLN A 43 -2.69 12.87 -4.69
CA GLN A 43 -2.66 14.17 -5.37
C GLN A 43 -3.68 14.24 -6.52
N GLY A 44 -3.80 13.18 -7.33
CA GLY A 44 -4.79 13.09 -8.40
C GLY A 44 -6.24 13.18 -7.89
N VAL A 45 -6.53 12.62 -6.72
CA VAL A 45 -7.83 12.78 -6.06
C VAL A 45 -8.00 14.20 -5.54
N GLN A 46 -6.99 14.75 -4.86
CA GLN A 46 -7.03 16.10 -4.27
C GLN A 46 -7.17 17.20 -5.32
N ALA A 47 -6.61 17.02 -6.52
CA ALA A 47 -6.75 17.93 -7.65
C ALA A 47 -8.21 18.05 -8.13
N LYS A 48 -8.99 16.95 -8.04
CA LYS A 48 -10.41 16.93 -8.42
C LYS A 48 -11.34 17.27 -7.25
N MET A 49 -10.94 16.94 -6.01
CA MET A 49 -11.72 17.15 -4.81
C MET A 49 -10.80 17.64 -3.67
N PRO A 50 -10.84 18.95 -3.33
CA PRO A 50 -10.05 19.49 -2.24
C PRO A 50 -10.24 18.73 -0.93
N GLN A 51 -9.15 18.53 -0.18
CA GLN A 51 -9.14 17.67 1.02
C GLN A 51 -10.20 18.07 2.06
N HIS A 52 -10.44 19.36 2.26
CA HIS A 52 -11.46 19.84 3.20
C HIS A 52 -12.88 19.42 2.80
N LYS A 53 -13.19 19.37 1.49
CA LYS A 53 -14.49 18.90 0.98
C LYS A 53 -14.60 17.39 1.16
N LEU A 54 -13.54 16.65 0.79
CA LEU A 54 -13.47 15.21 0.99
C LEU A 54 -13.71 14.85 2.47
N ASN A 55 -13.02 15.52 3.40
CA ASN A 55 -13.18 15.32 4.84
C ASN A 55 -14.63 15.55 5.32
N LYS A 56 -15.29 16.62 4.84
CA LYS A 56 -16.70 16.90 5.18
C LYS A 56 -17.63 15.79 4.68
N LEU A 57 -17.45 15.36 3.44
CA LEU A 57 -18.28 14.31 2.84
C LEU A 57 -18.08 12.94 3.49
N LEU A 58 -16.84 12.59 3.84
CA LEU A 58 -16.51 11.32 4.48
C LEU A 58 -17.09 11.14 5.90
N ARG A 59 -17.46 12.24 6.56
CA ARG A 59 -18.09 12.23 7.90
C ARG A 59 -19.58 11.87 7.88
N LEU A 60 -20.23 11.98 6.74
CA LEU A 60 -21.66 11.70 6.61
C LEU A 60 -21.86 10.18 6.45
N PRO A 61 -22.78 9.52 7.19
CA PRO A 61 -22.85 8.06 7.26
C PRO A 61 -23.11 7.39 5.91
N ILE A 62 -24.06 7.91 5.12
CA ILE A 62 -24.42 7.35 3.80
C ILE A 62 -23.52 7.91 2.70
N ILE A 63 -23.41 9.26 2.65
CA ILE A 63 -22.63 9.96 1.63
C ILE A 63 -21.15 9.56 1.71
N GLY A 64 -20.60 9.41 2.91
CA GLY A 64 -19.22 8.99 3.13
C GLY A 64 -18.94 7.61 2.55
N GLY A 65 -19.85 6.65 2.73
CA GLY A 65 -19.75 5.32 2.12
C GLY A 65 -19.71 5.37 0.58
N LEU A 66 -20.59 6.19 -0.03
CA LEU A 66 -20.62 6.38 -1.48
C LEU A 66 -19.35 7.07 -2.00
N VAL A 67 -18.86 8.07 -1.27
CA VAL A 67 -17.65 8.83 -1.64
C VAL A 67 -16.41 7.94 -1.56
N ARG A 68 -16.25 7.12 -0.51
CA ARG A 68 -15.18 6.11 -0.41
C ARG A 68 -15.15 5.20 -1.63
N LYS A 69 -16.30 4.59 -1.95
CA LYS A 69 -16.45 3.72 -3.13
C LYS A 69 -16.12 4.45 -4.42
N LYS A 70 -16.58 5.70 -4.59
CA LYS A 70 -16.33 6.50 -5.78
C LYS A 70 -14.84 6.84 -5.94
N VAL A 71 -14.16 7.20 -4.85
CA VAL A 71 -12.72 7.51 -4.87
C VAL A 71 -11.90 6.25 -5.19
N LEU A 72 -12.14 5.13 -4.49
CA LEU A 72 -11.43 3.87 -4.77
C LEU A 72 -11.71 3.36 -6.18
N LYS A 73 -12.95 3.48 -6.66
CA LYS A 73 -13.30 3.13 -8.05
C LYS A 73 -12.57 4.02 -9.04
N ALA A 74 -12.48 5.34 -8.82
CA ALA A 74 -11.74 6.24 -9.70
C ALA A 74 -10.23 5.94 -9.73
N LEU A 75 -9.67 5.38 -8.64
CA LEU A 75 -8.30 4.91 -8.57
C LEU A 75 -8.09 3.49 -9.16
N GLY A 76 -9.16 2.77 -9.48
CA GLY A 76 -9.09 1.36 -9.93
C GLY A 76 -8.79 0.38 -8.79
N LEU A 77 -8.99 0.79 -7.54
CA LEU A 77 -8.65 0.04 -6.33
C LEU A 77 -9.88 -0.47 -5.57
N ASN A 78 -11.08 -0.41 -6.16
CA ASN A 78 -12.32 -0.83 -5.50
C ASN A 78 -12.39 -2.35 -5.22
N GLU A 79 -11.65 -3.16 -5.98
CA GLU A 79 -11.54 -4.60 -5.75
C GLU A 79 -10.31 -5.00 -4.91
N CYS A 80 -9.50 -4.02 -4.49
CA CYS A 80 -8.26 -4.28 -3.78
C CYS A 80 -8.54 -4.81 -2.36
N LYS A 81 -8.06 -6.03 -2.10
CA LYS A 81 -8.18 -6.74 -0.82
C LYS A 81 -6.89 -6.67 -0.01
N PHE A 82 -5.75 -6.54 -0.70
CA PHE A 82 -4.45 -6.39 -0.08
C PHE A 82 -3.65 -5.29 -0.77
N ALA A 83 -3.48 -4.16 -0.09
CA ALA A 83 -2.61 -3.08 -0.51
C ALA A 83 -1.35 -3.07 0.33
N ALA A 84 -0.22 -2.79 -0.30
CA ALA A 84 1.05 -2.64 0.40
C ALA A 84 2.01 -1.65 -0.25
N GLY A 85 2.94 -1.14 0.56
CA GLY A 85 4.03 -0.26 0.14
C GLY A 85 5.37 -0.69 0.74
N GLY A 86 6.45 -0.28 0.08
CA GLY A 86 7.81 -0.60 0.49
C GLY A 86 8.85 0.18 -0.33
N ALA A 87 10.10 -0.28 -0.30
CA ALA A 87 11.29 0.36 -0.91
C ALA A 87 11.71 1.70 -0.29
N ALA A 88 10.83 2.40 0.41
CA ALA A 88 11.14 3.54 1.27
C ALA A 88 10.04 3.69 2.34
N PRO A 89 10.31 4.38 3.47
CA PRO A 89 9.31 4.64 4.50
C PRO A 89 8.06 5.33 3.94
N MET A 90 6.87 4.85 4.32
CA MET A 90 5.61 5.51 3.95
C MET A 90 5.31 6.65 4.92
N PRO A 91 4.90 7.85 4.44
CA PRO A 91 4.44 8.90 5.35
C PRO A 91 3.21 8.42 6.11
N VAL A 92 3.21 8.53 7.45
CA VAL A 92 2.07 8.11 8.28
C VAL A 92 0.77 8.76 7.80
N ALA A 93 0.79 10.07 7.54
CA ALA A 93 -0.37 10.80 7.03
C ALA A 93 -0.96 10.22 5.72
N LEU A 94 -0.14 9.60 4.87
CA LEU A 94 -0.58 8.92 3.66
C LEU A 94 -1.37 7.66 4.00
N LEU A 95 -0.86 6.84 4.92
CA LEU A 95 -1.53 5.63 5.40
C LEU A 95 -2.87 5.96 6.05
N GLU A 96 -2.93 7.04 6.83
CA GLU A 96 -4.16 7.52 7.46
C GLU A 96 -5.18 7.99 6.44
N TRP A 97 -4.73 8.68 5.39
CA TRP A 97 -5.60 9.13 4.31
C TRP A 97 -6.26 7.96 3.57
N TYR A 98 -5.49 6.92 3.22
CA TYR A 98 -6.05 5.72 2.58
C TYR A 98 -6.95 4.93 3.53
N ALA A 99 -6.59 4.81 4.82
CA ALA A 99 -7.46 4.19 5.82
C ALA A 99 -8.78 4.96 5.97
N ALA A 100 -8.76 6.30 5.87
CA ALA A 100 -9.95 7.14 5.82
C ALA A 100 -10.77 6.98 4.51
N LEU A 101 -10.30 6.21 3.53
CA LEU A 101 -11.08 5.73 2.39
C LEU A 101 -11.55 4.27 2.54
N GLY A 102 -11.10 3.56 3.59
CA GLY A 102 -11.35 2.14 3.80
C GLY A 102 -10.31 1.22 3.17
N LEU A 103 -9.17 1.77 2.68
CA LEU A 103 -8.06 0.99 2.13
C LEU A 103 -6.88 1.03 3.10
N HIS A 104 -6.58 -0.09 3.74
CA HIS A 104 -5.41 -0.19 4.63
C HIS A 104 -4.18 -0.62 3.82
N ILE A 105 -3.17 0.24 3.77
CA ILE A 105 -1.89 -0.06 3.14
C ILE A 105 -0.97 -0.68 4.19
N ASN A 106 -0.46 -1.88 3.89
CA ASN A 106 0.54 -2.55 4.69
C ASN A 106 1.94 -2.06 4.33
N GLU A 107 2.84 -1.96 5.29
CA GLU A 107 4.22 -1.55 5.05
C GLU A 107 5.14 -2.77 5.10
N GLY A 108 6.02 -2.88 4.12
CA GLY A 108 7.01 -3.94 4.03
C GLY A 108 8.43 -3.40 3.90
N TYR A 109 9.35 -4.04 4.61
CA TYR A 109 10.78 -3.82 4.46
C TYR A 109 11.41 -5.07 3.85
N GLY A 110 12.28 -4.87 2.87
CA GLY A 110 12.96 -5.92 2.12
C GLY A 110 13.97 -5.30 1.18
N MET A 111 14.98 -6.07 0.80
CA MET A 111 16.09 -5.65 -0.04
C MET A 111 16.34 -6.70 -1.12
N THR A 112 17.08 -6.36 -2.16
CA THR A 112 17.46 -7.32 -3.20
C THR A 112 18.28 -8.48 -2.64
N GLU A 113 19.15 -8.19 -1.67
CA GLU A 113 20.10 -9.05 -0.99
C GLU A 113 19.42 -10.15 -0.15
N ASN A 114 18.14 -9.98 0.20
CA ASN A 114 17.34 -10.96 0.92
C ASN A 114 16.07 -11.39 0.18
N LEU A 115 16.04 -11.20 -1.15
CA LEU A 115 14.89 -11.54 -2.00
C LEU A 115 13.57 -10.88 -1.54
N ALA A 116 13.68 -9.69 -0.95
CA ALA A 116 12.60 -8.93 -0.31
C ALA A 116 11.87 -9.66 0.85
N LEU A 117 12.46 -10.72 1.39
CA LEU A 117 11.91 -11.48 2.51
C LEU A 117 12.49 -10.91 3.81
N SER A 118 11.69 -10.13 4.54
CA SER A 118 12.15 -9.48 5.77
C SER A 118 11.00 -9.19 6.73
N HIS A 119 10.30 -8.05 6.60
CA HIS A 119 9.19 -7.66 7.48
C HIS A 119 7.97 -7.22 6.68
N LEU A 120 6.78 -7.46 7.22
CA LEU A 120 5.53 -6.90 6.69
C LEU A 120 4.53 -6.66 7.82
N THR A 121 3.85 -5.52 7.80
CA THR A 121 2.72 -5.31 8.71
C THR A 121 1.60 -6.30 8.44
N LEU A 122 0.88 -6.69 9.50
CA LEU A 122 -0.18 -7.69 9.37
C LEU A 122 -1.47 -7.03 8.87
N PRO A 123 -2.08 -7.53 7.78
CA PRO A 123 -3.35 -6.99 7.30
C PRO A 123 -4.44 -7.03 8.38
N GLY A 124 -5.18 -5.94 8.48
CA GLY A 124 -6.23 -5.76 9.48
C GLY A 124 -5.76 -5.28 10.86
N LYS A 125 -4.44 -5.16 11.10
CA LYS A 125 -3.90 -4.57 12.32
C LYS A 125 -3.49 -3.12 12.11
N ASN A 126 -3.67 -2.29 13.14
CA ASN A 126 -3.19 -0.91 13.12
C ASN A 126 -1.71 -0.87 13.52
N GLN A 127 -0.82 -0.89 12.53
CA GLN A 127 0.64 -0.95 12.71
C GLN A 127 1.34 0.19 11.94
N ARG A 128 0.89 1.43 12.16
CA ARG A 128 1.46 2.61 11.48
C ARG A 128 2.84 2.96 12.03
N GLY A 129 3.77 3.37 11.16
CA GLY A 129 5.11 3.80 11.56
C GLY A 129 6.06 2.65 11.88
N THR A 130 5.71 1.42 11.48
CA THR A 130 6.55 0.23 11.59
C THR A 130 6.41 -0.60 10.33
N VAL A 131 7.45 -1.36 10.00
CA VAL A 131 7.46 -2.33 8.89
C VAL A 131 6.89 -3.69 9.30
N GLY A 132 6.42 -3.81 10.55
CA GLY A 132 5.77 -5.00 11.09
C GLY A 132 6.74 -6.05 11.64
N PRO A 133 6.22 -7.23 12.01
CA PRO A 133 7.05 -8.36 12.43
C PRO A 133 7.90 -8.90 11.29
N ALA A 134 9.01 -9.54 11.64
CA ALA A 134 9.81 -10.31 10.69
C ALA A 134 9.03 -11.56 10.23
N TYR A 135 9.26 -12.01 9.00
CA TYR A 135 8.73 -13.30 8.53
C TYR A 135 9.30 -14.47 9.32
N GLU A 136 8.56 -15.59 9.31
CA GLU A 136 9.04 -16.84 9.89
C GLU A 136 10.38 -17.24 9.26
N GLY A 137 11.35 -17.61 10.12
CA GLY A 137 12.72 -17.95 9.71
C GLY A 137 13.66 -16.76 9.51
N VAL A 138 13.18 -15.51 9.50
CA VAL A 138 14.03 -14.32 9.43
C VAL A 138 14.61 -14.01 10.81
N GLN A 139 15.94 -13.89 10.87
CA GLN A 139 16.65 -13.46 12.07
C GLN A 139 17.09 -12.00 11.91
N VAL A 140 16.87 -11.21 12.96
CA VAL A 140 17.17 -9.77 12.97
C VAL A 140 17.88 -9.39 14.26
N ARG A 141 18.81 -8.46 14.17
CA ARG A 141 19.41 -7.79 15.32
C ARG A 141 19.80 -6.37 14.98
N ILE A 142 19.85 -5.50 15.98
CA ILE A 142 20.51 -4.20 15.87
C ILE A 142 21.94 -4.38 16.41
N GLU A 143 22.95 -4.00 15.63
CA GLU A 143 24.33 -4.02 16.10
C GLU A 143 24.53 -2.92 17.16
N PRO A 144 25.03 -3.25 18.37
CA PRO A 144 25.04 -2.30 19.49
C PRO A 144 25.89 -1.04 19.30
N THR A 145 26.90 -1.09 18.43
CA THR A 145 27.92 -0.04 18.27
C THR A 145 27.51 0.98 17.20
N THR A 146 27.06 0.51 16.04
CA THR A 146 26.68 1.31 14.87
C THR A 146 25.19 1.62 14.86
N GLY A 147 24.37 0.83 15.56
CA GLY A 147 22.91 0.91 15.49
C GLY A 147 22.34 0.37 14.18
N GLU A 148 23.15 -0.32 13.35
CA GLU A 148 22.71 -0.87 12.08
C GLU A 148 21.83 -2.10 12.25
N LEU A 149 20.78 -2.20 11.43
CA LEU A 149 19.96 -3.39 11.32
C LEU A 149 20.72 -4.48 10.53
N GLN A 150 20.93 -5.62 11.17
CA GLN A 150 21.49 -6.81 10.54
C GLN A 150 20.44 -7.90 10.40
N MET A 151 20.54 -8.64 9.30
CA MET A 151 19.51 -9.60 8.91
C MET A 151 20.09 -10.84 8.29
N ARG A 152 19.46 -11.97 8.62
CA ARG A 152 19.67 -13.24 7.94
C ARG A 152 18.31 -13.81 7.56
N SER A 153 18.12 -14.00 6.25
CA SER A 153 16.91 -14.62 5.70
C SER A 153 17.22 -16.07 5.29
N PRO A 154 16.20 -16.96 5.26
CA PRO A 154 16.37 -18.34 4.82
C PRO A 154 16.90 -18.48 3.39
#